data_AF-A0A950SRN4-F1
#
_entry.id   AF-A0A950SRN4-F1
#
_cell.length_a   1.000
_cell.length_b   1.000
_cell.length_c   1.000
_cell.angle_alpha   90.00
_cell.angle_beta   90.00
_cell.angle_gamma   90.00
#
_symmetry.space_group_name_H-M   'P 1'
#
loop_
_entity.id
_entity.type
_entity.pdbx_description
1 polymer ?
#
loop_
_entity_poly.entity_id
_entity_poly.type
_entity_poly.pdbx_seq_one_letter_code
_entity_poly.pdbx_strand_id
1 'polypeptide(L)'
;VVPMGLVGIVAALLLFRQPLGFVAILGILSLLGMIARNAVILIEQIDFELARGIDPWNAVIEASVSRFRPIMLTAVSTVLGLIPIAVTIFWGPMAIAVMGGLLVATVLTLIFLPALYVAWFRLKEPAAIGRTVLPGPTAPDAA
;
A
#
# COMPACT_ATOMS: atom_id res chain seq x y z
N VAL A 1 -7.43 -1.47 7.17
CA VAL A 1 -6.63 -0.26 6.87
C VAL A 1 -7.14 0.98 7.60
N VAL A 2 -8.45 1.23 7.62
CA VAL A 2 -9.07 2.40 8.27
C VAL A 2 -8.64 2.63 9.74
N PRO A 3 -8.63 1.62 10.64
CA PRO A 3 -8.23 1.85 12.04
C PRO A 3 -6.77 2.30 12.18
N MET A 4 -5.89 1.78 11.32
CA MET A 4 -4.47 2.08 11.31
C MET A 4 -4.17 3.50 10.84
N GLY A 5 -4.91 3.99 9.84
CA GLY A 5 -4.80 5.39 9.42
C GLY A 5 -5.23 6.37 10.51
N LEU A 6 -6.23 6.00 11.32
CA LEU A 6 -6.71 6.79 12.44
C LEU A 6 -5.66 6.91 13.55
N VAL A 7 -4.91 5.83 13.83
CA VAL A 7 -3.74 5.86 14.74
C VAL A 7 -2.69 6.85 14.24
N GLY A 8 -2.40 6.86 12.95
CA GLY A 8 -1.46 7.80 12.33
C GLY A 8 -1.86 9.26 12.48
N ILE A 9 -3.15 9.56 12.28
CA ILE A 9 -3.70 10.91 12.47
C ILE A 9 -3.52 11.36 13.92
N VAL A 10 -3.95 10.52 14.87
CA VAL A 10 -3.90 10.86 16.30
C VAL A 10 -2.44 11.03 16.75
N ALA A 11 -1.54 10.15 16.33
CA ALA A 11 -0.12 10.26 16.63
C ALA A 11 0.49 11.56 16.09
N ALA A 12 0.14 11.97 14.87
CA ALA A 12 0.62 13.21 14.28
C ALA A 12 0.08 14.45 15.00
N LEU A 13 -1.23 14.51 15.28
CA LEU A 13 -1.82 15.60 16.03
C LEU A 13 -1.18 15.76 17.42
N LEU A 14 -0.90 14.64 18.10
CA LEU A 14 -0.21 14.64 19.39
C LEU A 14 1.23 15.13 19.27
N LEU A 15 1.98 14.65 18.27
CA LEU A 15 3.38 15.03 18.06
C LEU A 15 3.54 16.53 17.77
N PHE A 16 2.65 17.08 16.93
CA PHE A 16 2.64 18.50 16.56
C PHE A 16 1.79 19.37 17.51
N ARG A 17 1.26 18.77 18.59
CA ARG A 17 0.43 19.41 19.62
C ARG A 17 -0.72 20.25 19.06
N GLN A 18 -1.36 19.75 18.00
CA GLN A 18 -2.47 20.42 17.34
C GLN A 18 -3.82 19.95 17.90
N PRO A 19 -4.79 20.85 18.09
CA PRO A 19 -6.12 20.48 18.56
C PRO A 19 -6.90 19.71 17.49
N LEU A 20 -7.70 18.75 17.92
CA LEU A 20 -8.67 18.09 17.05
C LEU A 20 -9.89 19.00 16.88
N GLY A 21 -9.77 19.94 15.94
CA GLY A 21 -10.83 20.89 15.59
C GLY A 21 -11.74 20.39 14.47
N PHE A 22 -12.78 21.17 14.15
CA PHE A 22 -13.70 20.88 13.05
C PHE A 22 -12.98 20.66 11.71
N VAL A 23 -12.02 21.54 11.38
CA VAL A 23 -11.25 21.45 10.13
C VAL A 23 -10.42 20.16 10.10
N ALA A 24 -9.87 19.71 11.24
CA ALA A 24 -9.14 18.45 11.32
C ALA A 24 -10.05 17.25 10.99
N ILE A 25 -11.30 17.26 11.46
CA ILE A 25 -12.29 16.22 11.14
C ILE A 25 -12.58 16.17 9.63
N LEU A 26 -12.70 17.32 8.97
CA LEU A 26 -12.85 17.37 7.50
C LEU A 26 -11.64 16.72 6.79
N GLY A 27 -10.43 16.98 7.29
CA GLY A 27 -9.21 16.33 6.81
C GLY A 27 -9.25 14.82 6.99
N ILE A 28 -9.69 14.33 8.16
CA ILE A 28 -9.83 12.89 8.45
C ILE A 28 -10.80 12.23 7.48
N LEU A 29 -11.95 12.85 7.21
CA LEU A 29 -12.94 12.36 6.26
C LEU A 29 -12.38 12.27 4.84
N SER A 30 -11.63 13.30 4.40
CA SER A 30 -10.93 13.29 3.12
C SER A 30 -9.91 12.15 3.02
N LEU A 31 -9.13 11.95 4.08
CA LEU A 31 -8.12 10.89 4.15
C LEU A 31 -8.76 9.50 4.07
N LEU A 32 -9.90 9.29 4.72
CA LEU A 32 -10.67 8.05 4.66
C LEU A 32 -11.02 7.66 3.21
N GLY A 33 -11.49 8.62 2.41
CA GLY A 33 -11.78 8.40 0.99
C GLY A 33 -10.52 8.07 0.17
N MET A 34 -9.39 8.71 0.47
CA MET A 34 -8.11 8.41 -0.19
C MET A 34 -7.62 6.99 0.13
N ILE A 35 -7.71 6.57 1.40
CA ILE A 35 -7.34 5.21 1.83
C ILE A 35 -8.25 4.17 1.17
N ALA A 36 -9.56 4.42 1.14
CA ALA A 36 -10.52 3.53 0.49
C ALA A 36 -10.22 3.36 -1.00
N ARG A 37 -9.91 4.46 -1.71
CA ARG A 37 -9.48 4.42 -3.11
C ARG A 37 -8.27 3.53 -3.31
N ASN A 38 -7.22 3.67 -2.49
CA ASN A 38 -6.01 2.85 -2.62
C ASN A 38 -6.30 1.35 -2.45
N ALA A 39 -7.22 0.98 -1.56
CA ALA A 39 -7.64 -0.40 -1.33
C ALA A 39 -8.53 -0.96 -2.46
N VAL A 40 -9.49 -0.17 -2.96
CA VAL A 40 -10.38 -0.60 -4.06
C VAL A 40 -9.58 -0.86 -5.32
N ILE A 41 -8.72 0.08 -5.70
CA ILE A 41 -7.90 -0.11 -6.91
C ILE A 41 -7.08 -1.40 -6.73
N LEU A 42 -6.58 -1.72 -5.53
CA LEU A 42 -5.77 -2.93 -5.28
C LEU A 42 -6.53 -4.21 -5.58
N ILE A 43 -7.75 -4.31 -5.07
CA ILE A 43 -8.62 -5.46 -5.27
C ILE A 43 -8.90 -5.62 -6.77
N GLU A 44 -9.25 -4.53 -7.46
CA GLU A 44 -9.49 -4.54 -8.91
C GLU A 44 -8.29 -5.07 -9.70
N GLN A 45 -7.07 -4.76 -9.28
CA GLN A 45 -5.88 -5.24 -9.98
C GLN A 45 -5.56 -6.69 -9.65
N ILE A 46 -5.82 -7.16 -8.42
CA ILE A 46 -5.72 -8.60 -8.11
C ILE A 46 -6.72 -9.39 -8.94
N ASP A 47 -7.97 -8.93 -9.05
CA ASP A 47 -9.00 -9.58 -9.88
C ASP A 47 -8.60 -9.58 -11.37
N PHE A 48 -8.02 -8.48 -11.86
CA PHE A 48 -7.49 -8.39 -13.21
C PHE A 48 -6.35 -9.40 -13.45
N GLU A 49 -5.38 -9.50 -12.52
CA GLU A 49 -4.27 -10.45 -12.62
C GLU A 49 -4.73 -11.91 -12.58
N LEU A 50 -5.73 -12.21 -11.74
CA LEU A 50 -6.33 -13.54 -11.63
C LEU A 50 -7.09 -13.91 -12.91
N ALA A 51 -7.78 -12.95 -13.52
CA ALA A 51 -8.45 -13.14 -14.81
C ALA A 51 -7.47 -13.43 -15.97
N ARG A 52 -6.18 -13.04 -15.83
CA ARG A 52 -5.11 -13.39 -16.79
C ARG A 52 -4.51 -14.78 -16.56
N GLY A 53 -4.99 -15.52 -15.55
CA GLY A 53 -4.54 -16.89 -15.26
C GLY A 53 -3.19 -16.97 -14.53
N ILE A 54 -2.74 -15.88 -13.90
CA ILE A 54 -1.50 -15.86 -13.11
C ILE A 54 -1.73 -16.58 -11.78
N ASP A 55 -0.73 -17.34 -11.33
CA ASP A 55 -0.75 -18.00 -10.03
C ASP A 55 -1.03 -16.98 -8.89
N PRO A 56 -1.97 -17.25 -7.97
CA PRO A 56 -2.40 -16.30 -6.95
C PRO A 56 -1.26 -15.73 -6.10
N TRP A 57 -0.19 -16.51 -5.88
CA TRP A 57 0.99 -16.05 -5.15
C TRP A 57 1.73 -14.94 -5.90
N ASN A 58 2.03 -15.16 -7.18
CA ASN A 58 2.72 -14.19 -8.01
C ASN A 58 1.84 -12.98 -8.32
N ALA A 59 0.53 -13.19 -8.53
CA ALA A 59 -0.43 -12.13 -8.79
C ALA A 59 -0.45 -11.09 -7.67
N VAL A 60 -0.37 -11.51 -6.39
CA VAL A 60 -0.37 -10.58 -5.27
C VAL A 60 0.97 -9.89 -5.05
N ILE A 61 2.09 -10.58 -5.25
CA ILE A 61 3.41 -9.93 -5.19
C ILE A 61 3.52 -8.86 -6.29
N GLU A 62 3.17 -9.21 -7.53
CA GLU A 62 3.23 -8.32 -8.69
C GLU A 62 2.23 -7.14 -8.55
N ALA A 63 1.00 -7.40 -8.07
CA ALA A 63 0.04 -6.35 -7.77
C ALA A 63 0.52 -5.42 -6.65
N SER A 64 1.14 -5.96 -5.59
CA SER A 64 1.66 -5.15 -4.49
C SER A 64 2.83 -4.26 -4.93
N VAL A 65 3.77 -4.79 -5.71
CA VAL A 65 4.94 -4.04 -6.19
C VAL A 65 4.56 -3.00 -7.24
N SER A 66 3.68 -3.35 -8.19
CA SER A 66 3.23 -2.42 -9.24
C SER A 66 2.48 -1.21 -8.67
N ARG A 67 1.87 -1.35 -7.50
CA ARG A 67 1.10 -0.29 -6.82
C ARG A 67 1.89 0.58 -5.89
N PHE A 68 3.06 0.12 -5.45
CA PHE A 68 3.94 0.89 -4.60
C PHE A 68 4.24 2.27 -5.22
N ARG A 69 4.56 2.32 -6.52
CA ARG A 69 4.86 3.57 -7.22
C ARG A 69 3.67 4.54 -7.25
N PRO A 70 2.48 4.17 -7.77
CA PRO A 70 1.31 5.04 -7.75
C PRO A 70 0.93 5.54 -6.35
N ILE A 71 0.94 4.67 -5.33
CA ILE A 71 0.56 5.05 -3.96
C ILE A 71 1.58 6.00 -3.34
N MET A 72 2.87 5.79 -3.59
CA MET A 72 3.92 6.71 -3.11
C MET A 72 3.83 8.07 -3.80
N LEU A 73 3.56 8.12 -5.11
CA LEU A 73 3.41 9.38 -5.84
C LEU A 73 2.24 10.21 -5.31
N THR A 74 1.09 9.59 -5.02
CA THR A 74 -0.06 10.30 -4.45
C THR A 74 0.22 10.78 -3.02
N ALA A 75 0.88 9.97 -2.20
CA ALA A 75 1.28 10.35 -0.85
C ALA A 75 2.24 11.54 -0.85
N VAL A 76 3.32 11.46 -1.62
CA VAL A 76 4.32 12.54 -1.74
C VAL A 76 3.70 13.81 -2.29
N SER A 77 2.90 13.72 -3.36
CA SER A 77 2.21 14.87 -3.94
C SER A 77 1.31 15.58 -2.92
N THR A 78 0.54 14.81 -2.15
CA THR A 78 -0.36 15.36 -1.12
C THR A 78 0.43 16.04 0.00
N VAL A 79 1.49 15.39 0.50
CA VAL A 79 2.33 15.97 1.55
C VAL A 79 2.95 17.27 1.07
N LEU A 80 3.56 17.29 -0.12
CA LEU A 80 4.16 18.50 -0.68
C LEU A 80 3.15 19.65 -0.85
N GLY A 81 1.94 19.35 -1.31
CA GLY A 81 0.87 20.35 -1.46
C GLY A 81 0.36 20.91 -0.13
N LEU A 82 0.47 20.14 0.97
CA LEU A 82 -0.02 20.55 2.29
C LEU A 82 1.02 21.27 3.15
N ILE A 83 2.31 21.20 2.82
CA ILE A 83 3.39 21.91 3.55
C ILE A 83 3.09 23.40 3.76
N PRO A 84 2.76 24.21 2.73
CA PRO A 84 2.50 25.64 2.93
C PRO A 84 1.18 25.92 3.68
N ILE A 85 0.23 24.98 3.65
CA ILE A 85 -1.05 25.11 4.36
C ILE A 85 -0.88 24.80 5.84
N ALA A 86 0.03 23.89 6.17
CA ALA A 86 0.31 23.42 7.53
C ALA A 86 0.78 24.51 8.49
N VAL A 87 1.41 25.57 7.98
CA VAL A 87 1.88 26.71 8.80
C VAL A 87 0.78 27.71 9.14
N THR A 88 -0.42 27.57 8.56
CA THR A 88 -1.54 28.47 8.83
C THR A 88 -2.27 28.09 10.12
N ILE A 89 -2.79 29.09 10.85
CA ILE A 89 -3.45 28.86 12.14
C ILE A 89 -4.78 28.08 11.96
N PHE A 90 -5.52 28.38 10.89
CA PHE A 90 -6.85 27.79 10.67
C PHE A 90 -6.79 26.40 10.03
N TRP A 91 -5.93 26.20 9.02
CA TRP A 91 -5.84 24.93 8.28
C TRP A 91 -4.70 24.03 8.75
N GLY A 92 -3.82 24.53 9.62
CA GLY A 92 -2.67 23.80 10.17
C GLY A 92 -3.03 22.44 10.78
N PRO A 93 -3.99 22.38 11.73
CA PRO A 93 -4.40 21.12 12.34
C PRO A 93 -4.89 20.08 11.33
N MET A 94 -5.60 20.52 10.28
CA MET A 94 -6.09 19.65 9.21
C MET A 94 -4.95 19.12 8.34
N ALA A 95 -4.08 20.01 7.88
CA ALA A 95 -2.96 19.63 7.03
C ALA A 95 -2.05 18.63 7.76
N ILE A 96 -1.77 18.87 9.04
CA ILE A 96 -0.96 17.98 9.88
C ILE A 96 -1.65 16.62 10.09
N ALA A 97 -2.96 16.61 10.35
CA ALA A 97 -3.74 15.38 10.46
C ALA A 97 -3.68 14.55 9.18
N VAL A 98 -3.87 15.18 8.02
CA VAL A 98 -3.83 14.50 6.71
C VAL A 98 -2.42 14.01 6.38
N MET A 99 -1.39 14.84 6.54
CA MET A 99 -0.01 14.45 6.25
C MET A 99 0.45 13.28 7.12
N GLY A 100 0.23 13.36 8.43
CA GLY A 100 0.63 12.31 9.35
C GLY A 100 -0.20 11.03 9.20
N GLY A 101 -1.52 11.18 9.05
CA GLY A 101 -2.41 10.06 8.76
C GLY A 101 -2.05 9.34 7.47
N LEU A 102 -1.76 10.08 6.40
CA LEU A 102 -1.39 9.53 5.10
C LEU A 102 -0.03 8.84 5.15
N LEU A 103 1.00 9.46 5.73
CA LEU A 103 2.33 8.85 5.83
C LEU A 103 2.29 7.54 6.60
N VAL A 104 1.66 7.54 7.78
CA VAL A 104 1.55 6.34 8.61
C VAL A 104 0.66 5.30 7.92
N ALA A 105 -0.49 5.69 7.36
CA ALA A 105 -1.36 4.76 6.64
C ALA A 105 -0.67 4.13 5.44
N THR A 106 0.10 4.89 4.67
CA THR A 106 0.81 4.39 3.49
C THR A 106 1.91 3.42 3.88
N VAL A 107 2.75 3.76 4.87
CA VAL A 107 3.79 2.86 5.38
C VAL A 107 3.18 1.58 5.95
N LEU A 108 2.14 1.70 6.79
CA LEU A 108 1.47 0.54 7.35
C LEU A 108 0.76 -0.27 6.26
N THR A 109 0.15 0.33 5.25
CA THR A 109 -0.49 -0.43 4.18
C THR A 109 0.55 -1.22 3.39
N LEU A 110 1.70 -0.63 3.07
CA LEU A 110 2.74 -1.31 2.30
C LEU A 110 3.43 -2.45 3.06
N ILE A 111 3.51 -2.38 4.39
CA ILE A 111 4.09 -3.44 5.24
C ILE A 111 3.02 -4.47 5.62
N PHE A 112 1.85 -4.00 6.03
CA PHE A 112 0.77 -4.85 6.54
C PHE A 112 0.09 -5.65 5.43
N LEU A 113 -0.02 -5.10 4.21
CA LEU A 113 -0.66 -5.80 3.10
C LEU A 113 0.06 -7.09 2.68
N PRO A 114 1.39 -7.12 2.43
CA PRO A 114 2.09 -8.37 2.15
C PRO A 114 2.07 -9.32 3.35
N ALA A 115 2.23 -8.81 4.58
CA ALA A 115 2.18 -9.64 5.79
C ALA A 115 0.80 -10.27 6.02
N LEU A 116 -0.28 -9.51 5.81
CA LEU A 116 -1.66 -9.99 5.93
C LEU A 116 -1.96 -11.04 4.87
N TYR A 117 -1.52 -10.86 3.63
CA TYR A 117 -1.77 -11.83 2.57
C TYR A 117 -1.03 -13.14 2.83
N VAL A 118 0.26 -13.09 3.21
CA VAL A 118 1.05 -14.27 3.60
C VAL A 118 0.41 -15.00 4.78
N ALA A 119 -0.07 -14.26 5.79
CA ALA A 119 -0.72 -14.82 6.96
C ALA A 119 -2.11 -15.42 6.65
N TRP A 120 -2.91 -14.75 5.80
CA TRP A 120 -4.28 -15.15 5.47
C TRP A 120 -4.34 -16.37 4.56
N PHE A 121 -3.47 -16.42 3.56
CA PHE A 121 -3.45 -17.55 2.63
C PHE A 121 -2.48 -18.67 3.04
N ARG A 122 -1.75 -18.53 4.16
CA ARG A 122 -0.78 -19.53 4.66
C ARG A 122 0.07 -20.13 3.54
N LEU A 123 0.53 -19.27 2.63
CA LEU A 123 1.20 -19.71 1.42
C LEU A 123 2.53 -20.35 1.80
N LYS A 124 2.61 -21.67 1.56
CA LYS A 124 3.89 -22.36 1.47
C LYS A 124 4.62 -21.78 0.27
N GLU A 125 5.89 -21.40 0.47
CA GLU A 125 6.82 -21.09 -0.62
C GLU A 125 6.63 -22.12 -1.73
N PRO A 126 6.56 -21.71 -3.01
CA PRO A 126 6.70 -22.65 -4.10
C PRO A 126 8.03 -23.34 -3.85
N ALA A 127 7.97 -24.64 -3.52
CA ALA A 127 9.13 -25.47 -3.39
C ALA A 127 9.97 -25.19 -4.62
N ALA A 128 11.17 -24.62 -4.40
CA ALA A 128 12.09 -24.27 -5.45
C ALA A 128 12.04 -25.41 -6.47
N ILE A 129 11.58 -25.12 -7.68
CA ILE A 129 11.63 -26.06 -8.79
C ILE A 129 13.11 -26.30 -9.00
N GLY A 130 13.61 -27.29 -8.27
CA GLY A 130 14.94 -27.83 -8.43
C GLY A 130 15.02 -28.18 -9.89
N ARG A 131 15.99 -27.56 -10.54
CA ARG A 131 16.39 -27.81 -11.92
C ARG A 131 16.53 -29.32 -12.12
N THR A 132 15.47 -30.03 -12.48
CA THR A 132 15.59 -31.35 -13.08
C THR A 132 15.94 -31.09 -14.54
N VAL A 133 17.26 -30.91 -14.72
CA VAL A 133 18.05 -31.48 -15.81
C VAL A 133 17.25 -31.66 -17.10
N LEU A 134 17.46 -30.74 -18.04
CA LEU A 134 17.07 -30.94 -19.44
C LEU A 134 17.56 -32.32 -19.92
N PRO A 135 16.77 -33.09 -20.68
CA PRO A 135 17.27 -34.31 -21.33
C PRO A 135 18.50 -33.93 -22.15
N GLY A 136 19.63 -34.59 -21.91
CA GLY A 136 20.83 -34.40 -22.71
C GLY A 136 20.50 -34.61 -24.19
N PRO A 137 21.13 -33.86 -25.11
CA PRO A 137 20.93 -34.10 -26.54
C PRO A 137 21.27 -35.55 -26.84
N THR A 138 20.25 -36.33 -27.22
CA THR A 138 20.43 -37.63 -27.86
C THR A 138 21.15 -37.35 -29.18
N ALA A 139 22.46 -37.56 -29.19
CA ALA A 139 23.23 -37.55 -30.43
C ALA A 139 22.68 -38.67 -31.34
N PRO A 140 22.35 -38.36 -32.61
CA PRO A 140 21.98 -39.38 -33.58
C PRO A 140 23.21 -40.21 -33.97
N ASP A 141 23.02 -41.52 -34.11
CA ASP A 141 23.78 -42.47 -34.92
C ASP A 141 25.14 -42.02 -35.47
N ALA A 142 26.23 -42.62 -34.97
CA ALA A 142 27.46 -42.80 -35.74
C ALA A 142 28.31 -43.97 -35.23
N ALA A 143 28.44 -44.98 -36.10
CA ALA A 143 29.40 -46.10 -36.15
C ALA A 143 29.08 -47.38 -35.35
#